data_AF-A0A819MP28-F1
#
_entry.id   AF-A0A819MP28-F1
#
_cell.length_a   1.000
_cell.length_b   1.000
_cell.length_c   1.000
_cell.angle_alpha   90.00
_cell.angle_beta   90.00
_cell.angle_gamma   90.00
#
_symmetry.space_group_name_H-M   'P 1'
#
loop_
_entity.id
_entity.type
_entity.pdbx_description
1 polymer ?
#
loop_
_entity_poly.entity_id
_entity_poly.type
_entity_poly.pdbx_seq_one_letter_code
_entity_poly.pdbx_strand_id
1 'polypeptide(L)'
;EYPREKSQGTKIKRRNKKGPRGNTALYECCLLGLDGAEPLRILLKHGGDACWLNDKNESVIDIATKQNCPELLQAFSKYQSEKMLK
;
A
#
# COMPACT_ATOMS: atom_id res chain seq x y z
N GLU A 1 -9.49 0.72 -25.57
CA GLU A 1 -8.08 1.01 -25.88
C GLU A 1 -7.43 1.66 -24.67
N TYR A 2 -6.38 1.06 -24.11
CA TYR A 2 -5.53 1.67 -23.08
C TYR A 2 -4.10 1.68 -23.64
N PRO A 3 -3.49 2.84 -23.93
CA PRO A 3 -2.18 2.86 -24.55
C PRO A 3 -1.07 3.09 -23.51
N ARG A 4 -0.05 2.22 -23.58
CA ARG A 4 1.40 2.50 -23.49
C ARG A 4 2.14 1.47 -22.66
N GLU A 5 2.73 0.51 -23.36
CA GLU A 5 3.99 -0.08 -22.92
C GLU A 5 5.07 0.24 -23.96
N LYS A 6 5.85 1.29 -23.70
CA LYS A 6 7.20 1.45 -24.24
C LYS A 6 8.05 2.13 -23.19
N SER A 7 8.95 1.38 -22.58
CA SER A 7 10.39 1.69 -22.61
C SER A 7 11.18 0.92 -21.57
N GLN A 8 12.12 0.14 -22.11
CA GLN A 8 13.51 0.04 -21.68
C GLN A 8 13.83 -0.68 -20.36
N GLY A 9 14.65 -1.71 -20.52
CA GLY A 9 15.12 -2.58 -19.45
C GLY A 9 15.94 -1.84 -18.40
N THR A 10 15.69 -2.15 -17.14
CA THR A 10 16.64 -2.00 -16.04
C THR A 10 16.09 -2.80 -14.85
N LYS A 11 16.98 -3.56 -14.20
CA LYS A 11 16.85 -4.22 -12.88
C LYS A 11 15.49 -4.07 -12.19
N ILE A 12 14.73 -5.15 -12.21
CA ILE A 12 13.37 -5.27 -11.70
C ILE A 12 13.35 -5.06 -10.16
N LYS A 13 13.43 -3.82 -9.67
CA LYS A 13 12.99 -3.43 -8.32
C LYS A 13 11.45 -3.33 -8.29
N ARG A 14 10.74 -4.39 -8.69
CA ARG A 14 9.26 -4.45 -8.68
C ARG A 14 8.75 -4.73 -7.26
N ARG A 15 8.80 -3.73 -6.37
CA ARG A 15 7.96 -3.78 -5.14
C ARG A 15 6.92 -2.67 -5.07
N ASN A 16 7.19 -1.49 -5.63
CA ASN A 16 6.29 -0.34 -5.50
C ASN A 16 5.94 0.24 -6.88
N LYS A 17 5.17 -0.49 -7.71
CA LYS A 17 4.57 0.12 -8.90
C LYS A 17 3.51 1.11 -8.43
N LYS A 18 3.67 2.38 -8.77
CA LYS A 18 2.66 3.42 -8.55
C LYS A 18 1.52 3.24 -9.55
N GLY A 19 0.29 3.32 -9.06
CA GLY A 19 -0.89 3.52 -9.90
C GLY A 19 -0.91 4.93 -10.51
N PRO A 20 -1.89 5.24 -11.37
CA PRO A 20 -1.99 6.53 -12.06
C PRO A 20 -2.19 7.76 -11.15
N ARG A 21 -2.35 7.58 -9.83
CA ARG A 21 -2.47 8.63 -8.81
C ARG A 21 -1.31 8.62 -7.79
N GLY A 22 -0.24 7.91 -8.11
CA GLY A 22 0.86 7.69 -7.17
C GLY A 22 0.56 6.68 -6.07
N ASN A 23 -0.64 6.11 -6.06
CA ASN A 23 -1.09 5.10 -5.09
C ASN A 23 -0.28 3.81 -5.20
N THR A 24 0.13 3.28 -4.06
CA THR A 24 0.73 1.94 -3.95
C THR A 24 -0.37 0.88 -3.87
N ALA A 25 -0.04 -0.39 -4.10
CA ALA A 25 -0.98 -1.50 -3.89
C ALA A 25 -1.59 -1.50 -2.48
N LEU A 26 -0.79 -1.17 -1.45
CA LEU A 26 -1.27 -1.00 -0.07
C LEU A 26 -2.33 0.11 0.06
N TYR A 27 -2.18 1.21 -0.69
CA TYR A 27 -3.12 2.32 -0.69
C TYR A 27 -4.47 1.91 -1.31
N GLU A 28 -4.42 1.20 -2.44
CA GLU A 28 -5.62 0.66 -3.09
C GLU A 28 -6.36 -0.32 -2.18
N CYS A 29 -5.65 -1.15 -1.40
CA CYS A 29 -6.29 -1.99 -0.38
C CYS A 29 -7.07 -1.16 0.64
N CYS A 30 -6.51 -0.06 1.13
CA CYS A 30 -7.28 0.79 2.03
C CYS A 30 -8.51 1.38 1.33
N LEU A 31 -8.45 1.75 0.05
CA LEU A 31 -9.63 2.21 -0.71
C LEU A 31 -10.76 1.16 -0.81
N LEU A 32 -10.44 -0.12 -0.69
CA LEU A 32 -11.41 -1.22 -0.67
C LEU A 32 -12.04 -1.44 0.72
N GLY A 33 -11.54 -0.79 1.77
CA GLY A 33 -12.06 -0.95 3.14
C GLY A 33 -11.86 -2.36 3.70
N LEU A 34 -12.95 -3.00 4.17
CA LEU A 34 -12.93 -4.33 4.78
C LEU A 34 -12.40 -5.41 3.82
N ASP A 35 -12.78 -5.36 2.54
CA ASP A 35 -12.30 -6.32 1.52
C ASP A 35 -10.80 -6.17 1.24
N GLY A 36 -10.25 -5.00 1.55
CA GLY A 36 -8.84 -4.70 1.42
C GLY A 36 -7.98 -5.15 2.59
N ALA A 37 -8.56 -5.56 3.72
CA ALA A 37 -7.79 -5.88 4.93
C ALA A 37 -6.88 -7.10 4.74
N GLU A 38 -7.37 -8.15 4.10
CA GLU A 38 -6.58 -9.36 3.84
C GLU A 38 -5.42 -9.12 2.84
N PRO A 39 -5.65 -8.53 1.64
CA PRO A 39 -4.55 -8.23 0.73
C PRO A 39 -3.56 -7.21 1.32
N LEU A 40 -4.02 -6.28 2.17
CA LEU A 40 -3.13 -5.37 2.90
C LEU A 40 -2.15 -6.14 3.79
N ARG A 41 -2.63 -7.12 4.57
CA ARG A 41 -1.79 -7.94 5.46
C ARG A 41 -0.74 -8.73 4.70
N ILE A 42 -1.13 -9.31 3.56
CA ILE A 42 -0.22 -10.03 2.67
C ILE A 42 0.88 -9.08 2.16
N LEU A 43 0.50 -7.91 1.66
CA LEU A 43 1.44 -6.92 1.14
C LEU A 43 2.40 -6.39 2.23
N LEU A 44 1.90 -6.12 3.43
CA LEU A 44 2.72 -5.72 4.58
C LEU A 44 3.74 -6.81 4.93
N LYS A 45 3.31 -8.08 5.01
CA LYS A 45 4.18 -9.23 5.26
C LYS A 45 5.29 -9.39 4.22
N HIS A 46 5.00 -9.06 2.96
CA HIS A 46 5.99 -9.10 1.86
C HIS A 46 6.89 -7.87 1.78
N GLY A 47 6.79 -6.93 2.73
CA GLY A 47 7.63 -5.74 2.81
C GLY A 47 7.11 -4.57 1.99
N GLY A 48 5.79 -4.42 1.89
CA GLY A 48 5.17 -3.22 1.33
C GLY A 48 5.46 -1.99 2.19
N ASP A 49 5.76 -0.86 1.54
CA ASP A 49 6.03 0.40 2.21
C ASP A 49 4.73 1.11 2.62
N ALA A 50 4.40 1.01 3.92
CA ALA A 50 3.31 1.79 4.50
C ALA A 50 3.63 3.29 4.66
N CYS A 51 4.90 3.68 4.52
CA CYS A 51 5.30 5.10 4.55
C CYS A 51 5.20 5.78 3.19
N TRP A 52 4.77 5.06 2.15
CA TRP A 52 4.68 5.63 0.82
C TRP A 52 3.55 6.65 0.72
N LEU A 53 3.87 7.83 0.18
CA LEU A 53 2.90 8.91 -0.04
C LEU A 53 2.42 8.90 -1.49
N ASN A 54 1.11 9.07 -1.69
CA ASN A 54 0.51 9.25 -3.01
C ASN A 54 0.77 10.67 -3.56
N ASP A 55 0.24 10.98 -4.75
CA ASP A 55 0.44 12.31 -5.37
C ASP A 55 -0.28 13.45 -4.61
N LYS A 56 -1.18 13.12 -3.68
CA LYS A 56 -1.82 14.05 -2.74
C LYS A 56 -1.07 14.17 -1.41
N ASN A 57 0.11 13.57 -1.31
CA ASN A 57 0.91 13.51 -0.09
C ASN A 57 0.20 12.80 1.07
N GLU A 58 -0.68 11.85 0.76
CA GLU A 58 -1.40 11.02 1.73
C GLU A 58 -0.71 9.66 1.88
N SER A 59 -0.48 9.25 3.12
CA SER A 59 -0.01 7.91 3.48
C SER A 59 -1.17 6.91 3.48
N VAL A 60 -0.83 5.62 3.42
CA VAL A 60 -1.79 4.55 3.61
C VAL A 60 -2.47 4.61 5.00
N ILE A 61 -1.75 5.10 6.02
CA ILE A 61 -2.28 5.25 7.38
C ILE A 61 -3.30 6.40 7.42
N ASP A 62 -3.06 7.48 6.69
CA ASP A 62 -3.97 8.62 6.62
C ASP A 62 -5.32 8.20 6.03
N ILE A 63 -5.30 7.43 4.94
CA ILE A 63 -6.54 6.94 4.31
C ILE A 63 -7.25 5.90 5.18
N ALA A 64 -6.52 4.99 5.84
CA ALA A 64 -7.11 4.03 6.78
C ALA A 64 -7.81 4.73 7.95
N THR A 65 -7.22 5.83 8.43
CA THR A 65 -7.79 6.68 9.48
C THR A 65 -9.03 7.42 8.98
N LYS A 66 -8.98 8.00 7.77
CA LYS A 66 -10.11 8.69 7.14
C LYS A 66 -11.31 7.77 6.90
N GLN A 67 -11.08 6.51 6.57
CA GLN A 67 -12.15 5.53 6.38
C GLN A 67 -12.74 5.01 7.69
N ASN A 68 -12.11 5.32 8.83
CA ASN A 68 -12.53 4.83 10.13
C ASN A 68 -12.65 3.28 10.16
N CYS A 69 -11.68 2.60 9.54
CA CYS A 69 -11.63 1.14 9.47
C CYS A 69 -10.62 0.59 10.51
N PRO A 70 -11.09 0.14 11.68
CA PRO A 70 -10.21 -0.34 12.74
C PRO A 70 -9.42 -1.60 12.34
N GLU A 71 -9.94 -2.44 11.46
CA GLU A 71 -9.25 -3.64 10.95
C GLU A 71 -7.97 -3.29 10.19
N LEU A 72 -8.01 -2.23 9.36
CA LEU A 72 -6.83 -1.76 8.62
C LEU A 72 -5.80 -1.19 9.59
N LEU A 73 -6.24 -0.39 10.57
CA LEU A 73 -5.36 0.16 11.62
C LEU A 73 -4.74 -0.94 12.49
N GLN A 74 -5.50 -1.99 12.82
CA GLN A 74 -4.97 -3.17 13.51
C GLN A 74 -3.90 -3.88 12.68
N ALA A 75 -4.12 -4.05 11.37
CA ALA A 75 -3.13 -4.66 10.49
C ALA A 75 -1.81 -3.87 10.48
N PHE A 76 -1.88 -2.53 10.46
CA PHE A 76 -0.68 -1.68 10.56
C PHE A 76 0.00 -1.76 11.93
N SER A 77 -0.77 -1.67 13.02
CA SER A 77 -0.25 -1.77 14.38
C SER A 77 0.47 -3.11 14.62
N LYS A 78 -0.14 -4.21 14.15
CA LYS A 78 0.47 -5.53 14.19
C LYS A 78 1.76 -5.58 13.37
N TYR A 79 1.75 -5.05 12.15
CA TYR A 79 2.94 -5.02 11.30
C TYR A 79 4.09 -4.20 11.93
N GLN A 80 3.80 -3.03 12.51
CA GLN A 80 4.81 -2.23 13.22
C GLN A 80 5.40 -2.99 14.40
N SER A 81 4.55 -3.64 15.21
CA SER A 81 4.97 -4.46 16.34
C SER A 81 5.89 -5.61 15.90
N GLU A 82 5.55 -6.30 14.79
CA GLU A 82 6.35 -7.39 14.23
C GLU A 82 7.68 -6.91 13.61
N LYS A 83 7.70 -5.70 13.04
CA LYS A 83 8.91 -5.08 12.48
C LYS A 83 9.87 -4.58 13.57
N MET A 84 9.35 -4.09 14.68
CA MET A 84 10.14 -3.64 15.84
C MET A 84 10.77 -4.79 16.64
N LEU A 85 10.27 -6.01 16.48
CA LEU A 85 10.73 -7.19 17.22
C LEU A 85 11.89 -7.95 16.54
N LYS A 86 12.43 -7.45 15.43
CA LYS A 86 13.55 -8.05 14.67
C LYS A 86 14.69 -7.08 14.53
#